data_AF-A0A957TAQ3-F1
#
_entry.id   AF-A0A957TAQ3-F1
#
_cell.length_a   1.000
_cell.length_b   1.000
_cell.length_c   1.000
_cell.angle_alpha   90.00
_cell.angle_beta   90.00
_cell.angle_gamma   90.00
#
_symmetry.space_group_name_H-M   'P 1'
#
loop_
_entity.id
_entity.type
_entity.pdbx_description
1 polymer ?
#
loop_
_entity_poly.entity_id
_entity_poly.type
_entity_poly.pdbx_seq_one_letter_code
_entity_poly.pdbx_strand_id
1 'polypeptide(L)'
;MKENMNLSAVSDEQEIMTIVHRLPPERKSQILAFARFLAFETFQTTDLAALEEIDFEDTYTEADARWDQLLASDEGQFTLDRLADAALASIRAGEASAIGFTEDGEIAPR
;
A
#
# COMPACT_ATOMS: atom_id res chain seq x y z
N MET A 1 14.54 -3.68 -17.35
CA MET A 1 13.62 -4.83 -17.60
C MET A 1 13.06 -5.32 -16.26
N LYS A 2 12.19 -4.54 -15.60
CA LYS A 2 11.62 -4.89 -14.28
C LYS A 2 10.09 -4.72 -14.20
N GLU A 3 9.40 -4.58 -15.33
CA GLU A 3 7.95 -4.30 -15.37
C GLU A 3 7.04 -5.53 -15.57
N ASN A 4 7.61 -6.74 -15.72
CA ASN A 4 6.79 -7.92 -16.05
C ASN A 4 6.45 -8.82 -14.84
N MET A 5 6.82 -8.45 -13.62
CA MET A 5 6.68 -9.34 -12.45
C MET A 5 5.42 -9.08 -11.60
N ASN A 6 4.79 -7.91 -11.71
CA ASN A 6 3.57 -7.56 -10.95
C ASN A 6 2.25 -7.81 -11.68
N LEU A 7 2.27 -7.95 -13.02
CA LEU A 7 1.06 -8.28 -13.79
C LEU A 7 0.67 -9.77 -13.67
N SER A 8 1.64 -10.66 -13.44
CA SER A 8 1.37 -12.09 -13.23
C SER A 8 0.80 -12.37 -11.84
N ALA A 9 1.30 -11.70 -10.79
CA ALA A 9 0.84 -11.92 -9.42
C ALA A 9 -0.65 -11.59 -9.22
N VAL A 10 -1.11 -10.47 -9.79
CA VAL A 10 -2.53 -10.07 -9.77
C VAL A 10 -3.39 -11.03 -10.61
N SER A 11 -2.84 -11.57 -11.70
CA SER A 11 -3.52 -12.58 -12.53
C SER A 11 -3.67 -13.92 -11.80
N ASP A 12 -2.61 -14.35 -11.11
CA ASP A 12 -2.57 -15.63 -10.39
C ASP A 12 -3.51 -15.60 -9.17
N GLU A 13 -3.56 -14.49 -8.42
CA GLU A 13 -4.49 -14.31 -7.31
C GLU A 13 -5.95 -14.38 -7.76
N GLN A 14 -6.30 -13.67 -8.84
CA GLN A 14 -7.65 -13.66 -9.40
C GLN A 14 -8.07 -15.04 -9.91
N GLU A 15 -7.14 -15.79 -10.51
CA GLU A 15 -7.38 -17.16 -10.96
C GLU A 15 -7.60 -18.11 -9.77
N ILE A 16 -6.76 -18.03 -8.73
CA ILE A 16 -6.90 -18.82 -7.50
C ILE A 16 -8.24 -18.52 -6.84
N MET A 17 -8.61 -17.24 -6.70
CA MET A 17 -9.89 -16.85 -6.11
C MET A 17 -11.06 -17.37 -6.94
N THR A 18 -10.99 -17.27 -8.26
CA THR A 18 -12.03 -17.81 -9.16
C THR A 18 -12.21 -19.32 -8.98
N ILE A 19 -11.11 -20.06 -8.84
CA ILE A 19 -11.13 -21.50 -8.60
C ILE A 19 -11.73 -21.81 -7.22
N VAL A 20 -11.26 -21.16 -6.16
CA VAL A 20 -11.73 -21.37 -4.78
C VAL A 20 -13.24 -21.14 -4.69
N HIS A 21 -13.77 -20.08 -5.30
CA HIS A 21 -15.19 -19.76 -5.21
C HIS A 21 -16.09 -20.85 -5.81
N ARG A 22 -15.64 -21.52 -6.88
CA ARG A 22 -16.39 -22.56 -7.62
C ARG A 22 -16.30 -23.94 -6.98
N LEU A 23 -15.43 -24.15 -6.00
CA LEU A 23 -15.22 -25.45 -5.38
C LEU A 23 -16.27 -25.79 -4.30
N PRO A 24 -16.59 -27.09 -4.12
CA PRO A 24 -17.38 -27.58 -2.98
C PRO A 24 -16.72 -27.24 -1.63
N PRO A 25 -17.50 -27.11 -0.55
CA PRO A 25 -17.00 -26.71 0.77
C PRO A 25 -15.93 -27.66 1.33
N GLU A 26 -16.01 -28.96 1.02
CA GLU A 26 -15.00 -29.96 1.42
C GLU A 26 -13.65 -29.73 0.75
N ARG A 27 -13.63 -29.16 -0.45
CA ARG A 27 -12.40 -28.81 -1.17
C ARG A 27 -11.84 -27.47 -0.70
N LYS A 28 -12.71 -26.52 -0.36
CA LYS A 28 -12.31 -25.24 0.26
C LYS A 28 -11.58 -25.47 1.59
N SER A 29 -12.06 -26.41 2.43
CA SER A 29 -11.41 -26.72 3.71
C SER A 29 -10.03 -27.37 3.54
N GLN A 30 -9.84 -28.19 2.50
CA GLN A 30 -8.54 -28.76 2.14
C GLN A 30 -7.53 -27.69 1.70
N ILE A 31 -7.98 -26.72 0.90
CA ILE A 31 -7.15 -25.57 0.49
C ILE A 31 -6.74 -24.75 1.71
N LEU A 32 -7.68 -24.47 2.62
CA LEU A 32 -7.38 -23.73 3.85
C LEU A 32 -6.39 -24.50 4.75
N ALA A 33 -6.53 -25.81 4.88
CA ALA A 33 -5.60 -26.64 5.63
C ALA A 33 -4.20 -26.64 5.00
N PHE A 34 -4.11 -26.68 3.68
CA PHE A 34 -2.84 -26.58 2.95
C PHE A 34 -2.20 -25.19 3.09
N ALA A 35 -2.98 -24.12 2.96
CA ALA A 35 -2.50 -22.76 3.17
C ALA A 35 -1.92 -22.57 4.59
N ARG A 36 -2.60 -23.10 5.62
CA ARG A 36 -2.09 -23.10 7.00
C ARG A 36 -0.81 -23.92 7.17
N PHE A 37 -0.68 -25.04 6.45
CA PHE A 37 0.54 -25.84 6.47
C PHE A 37 1.72 -25.05 5.87
N LEU A 38 1.52 -24.41 4.71
CA LEU A 38 2.55 -23.58 4.08
C LEU A 38 2.93 -22.38 4.94
N ALA A 39 1.93 -21.74 5.57
CA ALA A 39 2.16 -20.66 6.53
C ALA A 39 3.03 -21.12 7.70
N PHE A 40 2.76 -22.31 8.23
CA PHE A 40 3.55 -22.87 9.32
C PHE A 40 4.97 -23.24 8.88
N GLU A 41 5.14 -23.81 7.69
CA GLU A 41 6.47 -24.14 7.15
C GLU A 41 7.32 -22.88 6.91
N THR A 42 6.69 -21.81 6.41
CA THR A 42 7.40 -20.59 5.98
C THR A 42 7.63 -19.61 7.13
N PHE A 43 6.62 -19.43 7.99
CA PHE A 43 6.60 -18.38 9.01
C PHE A 43 6.48 -18.93 10.44
N GLN A 44 6.45 -20.26 10.61
CA GLN A 44 6.27 -20.93 11.91
C GLN A 44 4.96 -20.56 12.62
N THR A 45 3.94 -20.12 11.87
CA THR A 45 2.60 -19.79 12.40
C THR A 45 1.48 -20.48 11.61
N THR A 46 0.42 -20.87 12.29
CA THR A 46 -0.82 -21.37 11.66
C THR A 46 -1.89 -20.29 11.55
N ASP A 47 -1.65 -19.12 12.14
CA ASP A 47 -2.54 -17.98 12.07
C ASP A 47 -2.27 -17.19 10.78
N LEU A 48 -3.23 -17.26 9.84
CA LEU A 48 -3.14 -16.53 8.58
C LEU A 48 -3.37 -15.03 8.78
N ALA A 49 -4.08 -14.59 9.82
CA ALA A 49 -4.26 -13.17 10.13
C ALA A 49 -2.94 -12.53 10.60
N ALA A 50 -2.10 -13.31 11.29
CA ALA A 50 -0.76 -12.89 11.65
C ALA A 50 0.17 -12.69 10.43
N LEU A 51 -0.18 -13.21 9.25
CA LEU A 51 0.54 -12.95 8.01
C LEU A 51 0.10 -11.64 7.35
N GLU A 52 -1.08 -11.11 7.66
CA GLU A 52 -1.55 -9.82 7.14
C GLU A 52 -0.81 -8.64 7.79
N GLU A 53 -0.30 -8.83 9.01
CA GLU A 53 0.64 -7.91 9.68
C GLU A 53 2.10 -8.08 9.23
N ILE A 54 2.43 -9.16 8.52
CA ILE A 54 3.72 -9.27 7.85
C ILE A 54 3.60 -8.41 6.61
N ASP A 55 4.08 -7.18 6.70
CA ASP A 55 4.20 -6.27 5.58
C ASP A 55 5.09 -6.92 4.50
N PHE A 56 4.45 -7.56 3.53
CA PHE A 56 5.14 -8.16 2.40
C PHE A 56 5.62 -7.10 1.38
N GLU A 57 5.42 -5.81 1.63
CA GLU A 57 5.83 -4.79 0.67
C GLU A 57 6.23 -3.41 1.24
N ASP A 58 6.93 -3.33 2.39
CA ASP A 58 7.79 -2.17 2.68
C ASP A 58 9.17 -2.32 2.01
N THR A 59 9.15 -2.70 0.72
CA THR A 59 10.40 -2.83 -0.03
C THR A 59 10.83 -1.44 -0.44
N TYR A 60 11.72 -0.81 0.33
CA TYR A 60 12.33 0.48 0.00
C TYR A 60 12.76 0.50 -1.47
N THR A 61 12.04 1.27 -2.27
CA THR A 61 12.13 1.26 -3.72
C THR A 61 13.19 2.23 -4.21
N GLU A 62 13.53 2.13 -5.49
CA GLU A 62 14.35 3.15 -6.16
C GLU A 62 13.66 4.53 -6.17
N ALA A 63 12.32 4.56 -6.11
CA ALA A 63 11.58 5.81 -5.97
C ALA A 63 11.80 6.45 -4.59
N ASP A 64 11.81 5.66 -3.53
CA ASP A 64 12.06 6.14 -2.16
C ASP A 64 13.50 6.67 -2.02
N ALA A 65 14.48 5.95 -2.57
CA ALA A 65 15.88 6.40 -2.62
C ALA A 65 16.05 7.75 -3.31
N ARG A 66 15.31 7.97 -4.41
CA ARG A 66 15.35 9.23 -5.16
C ARG A 66 14.65 10.35 -4.41
N TRP A 67 13.55 10.07 -3.70
CA TRP A 67 12.92 11.04 -2.81
C TRP A 67 13.85 11.45 -1.68
N ASP A 68 14.50 10.49 -1.03
CA ASP A 68 15.47 10.78 0.03
C ASP A 68 16.66 11.60 -0.47
N GLN A 69 17.19 11.27 -1.66
CA GLN A 69 18.25 12.06 -2.27
C GLN A 69 17.82 13.49 -2.58
N LEU A 70 16.61 13.67 -3.13
CA LEU A 70 16.08 14.99 -3.44
C LEU A 70 15.83 15.79 -2.16
N LEU A 71 15.24 15.17 -1.13
CA LEU A 71 14.97 15.80 0.16
C LEU A 71 16.26 16.16 0.91
N ALA A 72 17.34 15.39 0.73
CA ALA A 72 18.65 15.70 1.31
C ALA A 72 19.42 16.80 0.55
N SER A 73 18.97 17.18 -0.65
CA SER A 73 19.64 18.19 -1.48
C SER A 73 19.22 19.61 -1.10
N ASP A 74 20.12 20.57 -1.28
CA ASP A 74 19.84 22.00 -1.07
C ASP A 74 18.69 22.50 -1.97
N GLU A 75 18.58 21.96 -3.19
CA GLU A 75 17.49 22.29 -4.13
C GLU A 75 16.14 21.82 -3.61
N GLY A 76 16.08 20.62 -3.04
CA GLY A 76 14.87 20.09 -2.41
C GLY A 76 14.45 20.93 -1.20
N GLN A 77 15.39 21.27 -0.33
CA GLN A 77 15.13 22.13 0.84
C GLN A 77 14.62 23.51 0.42
N PHE A 78 15.30 24.17 -0.52
CA PHE A 78 14.88 25.47 -1.05
C PHE A 78 13.48 25.42 -1.68
N THR A 79 13.17 24.32 -2.39
CA THR A 79 11.86 24.13 -3.00
C THR A 79 10.76 23.98 -1.95
N LEU A 80 11.02 23.21 -0.88
CA LEU A 80 10.08 23.04 0.23
C LEU A 80 9.85 24.34 0.99
N ASP A 81 10.91 25.12 1.27
CA ASP A 81 10.79 26.42 1.93
C ASP A 81 9.92 27.38 1.11
N ARG A 82 10.16 27.45 -0.21
CA ARG A 82 9.35 28.26 -1.12
C ARG A 82 7.89 27.83 -1.15
N LEU A 83 7.62 26.52 -1.12
CA LEU A 83 6.26 25.97 -1.08
C LEU A 83 5.57 26.28 0.25
N ALA A 84 6.29 26.20 1.36
CA ALA A 84 5.78 26.54 2.69
C ALA A 84 5.43 28.02 2.78
N ASP A 85 6.30 28.90 2.28
CA ASP A 85 6.05 30.34 2.23
C ASP A 85 4.82 30.68 1.37
N ALA A 86 4.70 30.04 0.20
CA ALA A 86 3.54 30.19 -0.67
C ALA A 86 2.24 29.73 0.01
N ALA A 87 2.27 28.58 0.69
CA ALA A 87 1.11 28.05 1.42
C ALA A 87 0.70 29.00 2.56
N LEU A 88 1.66 29.52 3.33
CA LEU A 88 1.39 30.51 4.38
C LEU A 88 0.83 31.81 3.82
N ALA A 89 1.31 32.26 2.66
CA ALA A 89 0.77 33.44 1.99
C ALA A 89 -0.70 33.23 1.58
N SER A 90 -1.03 32.09 0.98
CA SER A 90 -2.42 31.75 0.61
C SER A 90 -3.34 31.60 1.83
N ILE A 91 -2.85 31.05 2.94
CA ILE A 91 -3.61 31.03 4.21
C ILE A 91 -3.88 32.46 4.70
N ARG A 92 -2.87 33.33 4.71
CA ARG A 92 -3.01 34.73 5.15
C ARG A 92 -3.91 35.55 4.22
N ALA A 93 -3.92 35.23 2.93
CA ALA A 93 -4.81 35.83 1.93
C ALA A 93 -6.26 35.32 2.02
N GLY A 94 -6.52 34.28 2.84
CA GLY A 94 -7.84 33.65 2.94
C GLY A 94 -8.20 32.78 1.74
N GLU A 95 -7.22 32.40 0.93
CA GLU A 95 -7.39 31.53 -0.25
C GLU A 95 -7.35 30.04 0.12
N ALA A 96 -6.84 29.71 1.30
CA ALA A 96 -6.83 28.36 1.81
C ALA A 96 -8.24 27.94 2.26
N SER A 97 -8.71 26.79 1.75
CA SER A 97 -9.98 26.18 2.16
C SER A 97 -9.72 25.13 3.23
N ALA A 98 -10.59 25.09 4.25
CA ALA A 98 -10.54 24.04 5.24
C ALA A 98 -10.90 22.70 4.58
N ILE A 99 -10.24 21.63 4.98
CA ILE A 99 -10.50 20.28 4.49
C ILE A 99 -11.00 19.44 5.68
N GLY A 100 -12.01 18.62 5.44
CA GLY A 100 -12.56 17.69 6.41
C GLY A 100 -12.71 16.29 5.83
N PHE A 101 -13.05 15.34 6.70
CA PHE A 101 -13.43 13.99 6.30
C PHE A 101 -14.96 13.90 6.23
N THR A 102 -15.46 13.29 5.16
CA THR A 102 -16.88 12.94 5.02
C THR A 102 -17.24 11.75 5.92
N GLU A 103 -18.54 11.46 6.07
CA GLU A 103 -19.00 10.27 6.81
C GLU A 103 -18.47 8.95 6.22
N ASP A 104 -18.17 8.95 4.92
CA ASP A 104 -17.58 7.83 4.18
C ASP A 104 -16.04 7.79 4.26
N GLY A 105 -15.41 8.76 4.94
CA GLY A 105 -13.96 8.85 5.10
C GLY A 105 -13.23 9.54 3.94
N GLU A 106 -13.93 10.04 2.93
CA GLU A 106 -13.32 10.80 1.83
C GLU A 106 -12.89 12.20 2.28
N ILE A 107 -11.85 12.73 1.67
CA ILE A 107 -11.33 14.09 1.90
C ILE A 107 -12.13 15.09 1.05
N ALA A 108 -12.79 16.06 1.68
CA ALA A 108 -13.58 17.08 1.00
C ALA A 108 -13.33 18.49 1.58
N PRO A 109 -13.52 19.56 0.78
CA PRO A 109 -13.58 20.92 1.32
C PRO A 109 -14.68 21.03 2.38
N ARG A 110 -14.40 21.75 3.46
CA ARG A 110 -15.32 21.96 4.59
C ARG A 110 -16.14 23.23 4.41
#